data_AF-A0A078I6X8-F1
#
_entry.id   AF-A0A078I6X8-F1
#
_cell.length_a   1.000
_cell.length_b   1.000
_cell.length_c   1.000
_cell.angle_alpha   90.00
_cell.angle_beta   90.00
_cell.angle_gamma   90.00
#
_symmetry.space_group_name_H-M   'P 1'
#
loop_
_entity.id
_entity.type
_entity.pdbx_description
1 polymer ?
#
loop_
_entity_poly.entity_id
_entity_poly.type
_entity_poly.pdbx_seq_one_letter_code
_entity_poly.pdbx_strand_id
1 'polypeptide(L)'
;MYLLSFICFCYALLLIILLSLDFSISCVQVNTPEGNVNSFLMAPSDASSSSEATNNPILECPSCGALVWQSESTGRDPRTKELRFTICCNQGQIKLPPMRQPPPVLEKLLQCKQFRETIRVYNALLAFTSIGANIDYSVVFGRGPFTFRIQGQTYHRIGSLIPKPGLPPKYLQLYIFDTANEVKNRLEALGQTTSEGKATEATLKVLIEMVDTNNCLAKVFRRVRDRYEANSEEDFTISLISDKGKGKQYDLPQSSEVVGLIVGEMSDTICERDIVVKFQSTNLTEIRDDHPLYMSLQYPLLFPYGEYGFNTEIPLHLEEGSSRTRKFVSIRQFYASQIQTRLKEGMTLIKSGRLLHQYVVDVYSSIEEDRLRWHRLNQDVLRAELYSNVCDAVGKGDTDARTVGKRFILPPSFTGGPRYLIEKYHDAMAICRQFGNPDLFITMTANPNWKEIKDHLAAYGGDSPNDRPDIECRVFKMKLDQLLDDFKKGTFFAPYTAGILFNWKI
;
A
#
# COMPACT_ATOMS: atom_id res chain seq x y z
N MET A 1 -32.54 -14.80 15.26
CA MET A 1 -32.01 -13.42 15.23
C MET A 1 -30.68 -13.37 14.47
N TYR A 2 -30.74 -13.35 13.15
CA TYR A 2 -29.60 -13.63 12.28
C TYR A 2 -28.91 -12.34 11.80
N LEU A 3 -27.56 -12.30 11.87
CA LEU A 3 -26.73 -11.10 11.67
C LEU A 3 -26.17 -11.02 10.24
N LEU A 4 -26.35 -9.87 9.59
CA LEU A 4 -25.60 -9.46 8.40
C LEU A 4 -24.83 -8.17 8.74
N SER A 5 -23.50 -8.27 8.81
CA SER A 5 -22.61 -7.13 9.06
C SER A 5 -22.08 -6.58 7.73
N PHE A 6 -22.41 -5.33 7.40
CA PHE A 6 -21.73 -4.56 6.36
C PHE A 6 -20.92 -3.45 7.03
N ILE A 7 -19.62 -3.39 6.72
CA ILE A 7 -18.68 -2.40 7.27
C ILE A 7 -18.65 -1.18 6.35
N CYS A 8 -18.83 0.02 6.92
CA CYS A 8 -18.80 1.27 6.17
C CYS A 8 -17.36 1.78 5.97
N PHE A 9 -17.10 2.26 4.74
CA PHE A 9 -15.80 2.59 4.16
C PHE A 9 -15.23 3.94 4.63
N CYS A 10 -14.12 3.91 5.36
CA CYS A 10 -13.12 5.01 5.35
C CYS A 10 -11.66 4.52 5.43
N TYR A 11 -11.42 3.25 5.80
CA TYR A 11 -10.07 2.71 6.08
C TYR A 11 -9.74 1.39 5.36
N ALA A 12 -10.59 0.99 4.40
CA ALA A 12 -10.55 -0.31 3.75
C ALA A 12 -9.19 -0.64 3.09
N LEU A 13 -8.53 0.35 2.50
CA LEU A 13 -7.27 0.17 1.75
C LEU A 13 -6.12 -0.34 2.64
N LEU A 14 -5.98 0.22 3.84
CA LEU A 14 -4.94 -0.17 4.80
C LEU A 14 -5.24 -1.47 5.52
N LEU A 15 -6.52 -1.73 5.81
CA LEU A 15 -6.99 -3.03 6.31
C LEU A 15 -6.64 -4.16 5.33
N ILE A 16 -6.78 -3.91 4.02
CA ILE A 16 -6.41 -4.89 2.99
C ILE A 16 -4.88 -5.07 2.94
N ILE A 17 -4.09 -3.98 2.92
CA ILE A 17 -2.62 -4.06 2.91
C ILE A 17 -2.11 -4.84 4.14
N LEU A 18 -2.55 -4.48 5.34
CA LEU A 18 -2.02 -5.02 6.60
C LEU A 18 -2.54 -6.42 6.95
N LEU A 19 -3.82 -6.72 6.71
CA LEU A 19 -4.50 -7.77 7.49
C LEU A 19 -5.14 -8.91 6.68
N SER A 20 -5.00 -8.92 5.36
CA SER A 20 -5.58 -9.95 4.48
C SER A 20 -7.08 -10.01 4.61
N LEU A 21 -7.67 -8.87 4.96
CA LEU A 21 -9.10 -8.77 5.02
C LEU A 21 -9.60 -8.70 3.59
N ASP A 22 -9.83 -9.88 3.03
CA ASP A 22 -11.06 -10.05 2.28
C ASP A 22 -12.16 -9.54 3.21
N PHE A 23 -12.95 -8.56 2.77
CA PHE A 23 -14.20 -8.21 3.44
C PHE A 23 -15.19 -9.38 3.26
N SER A 24 -14.80 -10.57 3.69
CA SER A 24 -15.65 -11.74 3.82
C SER A 24 -16.64 -11.43 4.92
N ILE A 25 -17.85 -11.08 4.48
CA ILE A 25 -19.03 -10.98 5.32
C ILE A 25 -19.14 -12.32 6.05
N SER A 26 -18.72 -12.35 7.31
CA SER A 26 -18.99 -13.47 8.19
C SER A 26 -20.40 -13.25 8.72
N CYS A 27 -21.39 -13.88 8.11
CA CYS A 27 -22.74 -13.91 8.67
C CYS A 27 -22.71 -14.76 9.94
N VAL A 28 -22.87 -14.12 11.10
CA VAL A 28 -22.94 -14.80 12.41
C VAL A 28 -24.41 -14.88 12.79
N GLN A 29 -25.04 -16.01 12.58
CA GLN A 29 -26.48 -16.08 12.74
C GLN A 29 -26.85 -16.41 14.21
N VAL A 30 -27.49 -15.50 14.94
CA VAL A 30 -27.86 -15.71 16.35
C VAL A 30 -29.30 -16.25 16.53
N ASN A 31 -29.63 -17.12 17.50
CA ASN A 31 -31.01 -17.54 17.79
C ASN A 31 -31.38 -17.21 19.24
N THR A 32 -32.40 -16.37 19.44
CA THR A 32 -32.99 -16.07 20.76
C THR A 32 -34.48 -16.45 20.74
N PRO A 33 -35.02 -17.06 21.81
CA PRO A 33 -36.46 -17.25 21.95
C PRO A 33 -37.17 -15.90 22.04
N GLU A 34 -38.36 -15.83 21.45
CA GLU A 34 -39.15 -14.62 21.23
C GLU A 34 -39.44 -13.81 22.51
N GLY A 35 -39.32 -12.48 22.41
CA GLY A 35 -40.01 -11.55 23.32
C GLY A 35 -39.13 -10.56 24.07
N ASN A 36 -38.58 -9.55 23.37
CA ASN A 36 -38.52 -8.13 23.78
C ASN A 36 -37.49 -7.40 22.90
N VAL A 37 -37.96 -6.75 21.82
CA VAL A 37 -37.11 -5.86 21.02
C VAL A 37 -37.48 -4.43 21.38
N ASN A 38 -36.87 -3.89 22.45
CA ASN A 38 -36.80 -2.45 22.63
C ASN A 38 -35.64 -1.92 21.78
N SER A 39 -35.86 -0.81 21.09
CA SER A 39 -34.85 -0.07 20.34
C SER A 39 -33.68 0.30 21.26
N PHE A 40 -32.58 -0.43 21.18
CA PHE A 40 -31.33 -0.08 21.87
C PHE A 40 -30.52 0.86 20.96
N LEU A 41 -30.66 2.16 21.20
CA LEU A 41 -29.55 3.10 20.96
C LEU A 41 -28.46 2.76 21.98
N MET A 42 -27.50 1.91 21.60
CA MET A 42 -26.26 1.78 22.37
C MET A 42 -25.42 3.03 22.12
N ALA A 43 -25.65 4.07 22.92
CA ALA A 43 -24.62 5.06 23.17
C ALA A 43 -23.42 4.35 23.81
N PRO A 44 -22.17 4.68 23.45
CA PRO A 44 -21.03 4.23 24.23
C PRO A 44 -21.18 4.87 25.61
N SER A 45 -21.66 4.09 26.58
CA SER A 45 -21.67 4.51 27.96
C SER A 45 -20.23 4.51 28.43
N ASP A 46 -19.64 5.69 28.57
CA ASP A 46 -18.54 5.97 29.52
C ASP A 46 -19.06 5.83 30.96
N ALA A 47 -19.70 4.69 31.27
CA ALA A 47 -20.18 4.35 32.59
C ALA A 47 -19.63 2.97 32.96
N SER A 48 -18.57 3.03 33.76
CA SER A 48 -17.97 1.97 34.54
C SER A 48 -18.95 0.87 34.96
N SER A 49 -18.81 -0.32 34.36
CA SER A 49 -19.07 -1.57 35.04
C SER A 49 -17.79 -2.41 34.98
N SER A 50 -17.31 -2.74 36.16
CA SER A 50 -16.06 -3.43 36.45
C SER A 50 -16.05 -4.86 35.90
N SER A 51 -15.69 -5.00 34.63
CA SER A 51 -14.93 -6.16 34.16
C SER A 51 -13.50 -5.69 33.95
N GLU A 52 -12.52 -6.43 34.48
CA GLU A 52 -11.10 -6.07 34.46
C GLU A 52 -10.71 -5.44 33.13
N ALA A 53 -10.22 -4.21 33.17
CA ALA A 53 -9.69 -3.53 32.00
C ALA A 53 -8.68 -4.45 31.34
N THR A 54 -9.06 -5.08 30.23
CA THR A 54 -8.18 -5.96 29.46
C THR A 54 -6.99 -5.11 29.03
N ASN A 55 -5.89 -5.31 29.75
CA ASN A 55 -4.64 -4.63 29.48
C ASN A 55 -4.15 -5.24 28.17
N ASN A 56 -4.21 -4.47 27.08
CA ASN A 56 -3.75 -4.90 25.76
C ASN A 56 -2.43 -4.18 25.48
N PRO A 57 -1.31 -4.63 26.06
CA PRO A 57 -0.04 -3.95 25.96
C PRO A 57 0.50 -3.99 24.53
N ILE A 58 1.31 -2.98 24.22
CA ILE A 58 2.17 -2.97 23.03
C ILE A 58 3.41 -3.81 23.35
N LEU A 59 3.70 -4.77 22.49
CA LEU A 59 4.79 -5.73 22.60
C LEU A 59 5.73 -5.57 21.40
N GLU A 60 7.00 -5.93 21.58
CA GLU A 60 7.93 -6.08 20.46
C GLU A 60 7.82 -7.50 19.88
N CYS A 61 7.65 -7.61 18.57
CA CYS A 61 7.66 -8.88 17.87
C CYS A 61 9.02 -9.59 18.05
N PRO A 62 9.07 -10.83 18.56
CA PRO A 62 10.34 -11.53 18.84
C PRO A 62 11.24 -11.69 17.61
N SER A 63 10.64 -11.85 16.42
CA SER A 63 11.39 -12.14 15.19
C SER A 63 11.88 -10.90 14.43
N CYS A 64 11.21 -9.75 14.58
CA CYS A 64 11.52 -8.55 13.78
C CYS A 64 11.48 -7.21 14.53
N GLY A 65 11.18 -7.19 15.83
CA GLY A 65 11.15 -5.97 16.65
C GLY A 65 10.04 -4.97 16.32
N ALA A 66 9.04 -5.36 15.52
CA ALA A 66 7.87 -4.52 15.23
C ALA A 66 6.97 -4.39 16.46
N LEU A 67 6.49 -3.17 16.73
CA LEU A 67 5.49 -2.87 17.75
C LEU A 67 4.11 -3.41 17.34
N VAL A 68 3.60 -4.34 18.13
CA VAL A 68 2.34 -5.06 17.93
C VAL A 68 1.53 -5.12 19.21
N TRP A 69 0.21 -5.08 19.10
CA TRP A 69 -0.65 -5.30 20.27
C TRP A 69 -0.78 -6.79 20.54
N GLN A 70 -0.92 -7.16 21.83
CA GLN A 70 -1.09 -8.55 22.22
C GLN A 70 -2.27 -9.23 21.52
N SER A 71 -3.38 -8.51 21.31
CA SER A 71 -4.56 -9.01 20.59
C SER A 71 -4.37 -9.23 19.09
N GLU A 72 -3.28 -8.73 18.48
CA GLU A 72 -2.94 -9.03 17.08
C GLU A 72 -2.22 -10.38 16.92
N SER A 73 -2.00 -11.10 18.02
CA SER A 73 -1.37 -12.40 18.01
C SER A 73 -2.24 -13.43 17.28
N THR A 74 -1.60 -14.18 16.39
CA THR A 74 -2.22 -15.31 15.66
C THR A 74 -2.09 -16.64 16.39
N GLY A 75 -1.50 -16.64 17.58
CA GLY A 75 -1.31 -17.84 18.39
C GLY A 75 0.00 -17.80 19.18
N ARG A 76 0.33 -18.92 19.80
CA ARG A 76 1.60 -19.11 20.50
C ARG A 76 2.44 -20.16 19.81
N ASP A 77 3.75 -19.98 19.85
CA ASP A 77 4.70 -21.00 19.45
C ASP A 77 4.56 -22.24 20.35
N PRO A 78 4.38 -23.45 19.80
CA PRO A 78 4.31 -24.66 20.60
C PRO A 78 5.57 -24.92 21.45
N ARG A 79 6.75 -24.48 20.98
CA ARG A 79 8.05 -24.73 21.61
C ARG A 79 8.42 -23.63 22.59
N THR A 80 8.40 -22.37 22.15
CA THR A 80 8.85 -21.23 22.98
C THR A 80 7.73 -20.61 23.81
N LYS A 81 6.46 -20.94 23.52
CA LYS A 81 5.25 -20.31 24.10
C LYS A 81 5.13 -18.79 23.82
N GLU A 82 6.01 -18.23 23.00
CA GLU A 82 5.99 -16.83 22.59
C GLU A 82 4.83 -16.54 21.64
N LEU A 83 4.34 -15.30 21.63
CA LEU A 83 3.26 -14.88 20.74
C LEU A 83 3.76 -14.77 19.29
N ARG A 84 2.96 -15.26 18.34
CA ARG A 84 3.26 -15.27 16.91
C ARG A 84 2.42 -14.24 16.16
N PHE A 85 3.08 -13.46 15.31
CA PHE A 85 2.45 -12.37 14.57
C PHE A 85 2.64 -12.54 13.07
N THR A 86 1.56 -12.42 12.31
CA THR A 86 1.62 -12.48 10.83
C THR A 86 1.72 -11.11 10.18
N ILE A 87 1.18 -10.07 10.83
CA ILE A 87 1.06 -8.70 10.31
C ILE A 87 2.39 -8.04 9.96
N CYS A 88 3.47 -8.38 10.66
CA CYS A 88 4.77 -7.72 10.52
C CYS A 88 5.77 -8.50 9.66
N CYS A 89 6.23 -9.67 10.12
CA CYS A 89 7.26 -10.47 9.45
C CYS A 89 6.76 -11.86 9.02
N ASN A 90 5.44 -12.07 9.06
CA ASN A 90 4.81 -13.36 8.81
C ASN A 90 5.44 -14.51 9.62
N GLN A 91 5.55 -14.34 10.95
CA GLN A 91 6.18 -15.30 11.87
C GLN A 91 7.68 -15.54 11.58
N GLY A 92 8.42 -14.48 11.25
CA GLY A 92 9.87 -14.53 11.02
C GLY A 92 10.29 -14.99 9.61
N GLN A 93 9.33 -15.24 8.72
CA GLN A 93 9.57 -15.69 7.35
C GLN A 93 10.08 -14.56 6.44
N ILE A 94 9.73 -13.33 6.76
CA ILE A 94 10.14 -12.15 6.01
C ILE A 94 11.33 -11.52 6.73
N LYS A 95 12.51 -11.60 6.10
CA LYS A 95 13.76 -10.99 6.56
C LYS A 95 14.19 -9.92 5.56
N LEU A 96 13.76 -8.69 5.81
CA LEU A 96 14.17 -7.50 5.06
C LEU A 96 15.31 -6.78 5.77
N PRO A 97 16.15 -6.02 5.05
CA PRO A 97 17.12 -5.15 5.67
C PRO A 97 16.41 -4.07 6.52
N PRO A 98 16.99 -3.68 7.66
CA PRO A 98 16.41 -2.63 8.49
C PRO A 98 16.40 -1.30 7.73
N MET A 99 15.32 -0.51 7.87
CA MET A 99 15.27 0.81 7.27
C MET A 99 16.34 1.72 7.86
N ARG A 100 17.05 2.45 6.99
CA ARG A 100 18.09 3.37 7.42
C ARG A 100 17.48 4.60 8.07
N GLN A 101 18.19 5.15 9.06
CA GLN A 101 17.79 6.41 9.66
C GLN A 101 17.78 7.52 8.59
N PRO A 102 16.79 8.43 8.63
CA PRO A 102 16.75 9.56 7.71
C PRO A 102 18.01 10.44 7.85
N PRO A 103 18.45 11.13 6.79
CA PRO A 103 19.47 12.15 6.93
C PRO A 103 19.09 13.17 8.02
N PRO A 104 20.05 13.71 8.80
CA PRO A 104 19.76 14.57 9.95
C PRO A 104 18.87 15.78 9.62
N VAL A 105 19.03 16.32 8.41
CA VAL A 105 18.22 17.40 7.87
C VAL A 105 16.74 16.98 7.77
N LEU A 106 16.49 15.81 7.16
CA LEU A 106 15.14 15.29 7.00
C LEU A 106 14.54 14.91 8.36
N GLU A 107 15.33 14.33 9.26
CA GLU A 107 14.88 13.97 10.61
C GLU A 107 14.35 15.19 11.38
N LYS A 108 15.10 16.30 11.35
CA LYS A 108 14.68 17.56 11.98
C LYS A 108 13.41 18.12 11.34
N LEU A 109 13.34 18.11 10.00
CA LEU A 109 12.15 18.59 9.29
C LEU A 109 10.92 17.74 9.57
N LEU A 110 11.07 16.41 9.67
CA LEU A 110 9.99 15.50 10.00
C LEU A 110 9.43 15.71 11.40
N GLN A 111 10.13 16.39 12.32
CA GLN A 111 9.60 16.78 13.63
C GLN A 111 8.69 18.02 13.53
N CYS A 112 8.83 18.85 12.50
CA CYS A 112 8.05 20.06 12.31
C CYS A 112 6.67 19.76 11.69
N LYS A 113 5.59 20.11 12.40
CA LYS A 113 4.21 19.92 11.91
C LYS A 113 3.93 20.61 10.57
N GLN A 114 4.35 21.86 10.41
CA GLN A 114 4.19 22.62 9.16
C GLN A 114 4.84 21.93 7.96
N PHE A 115 6.00 21.27 8.18
CA PHE A 115 6.66 20.50 7.13
C PHE A 115 5.85 19.25 6.78
N ARG A 116 5.38 18.48 7.77
CA ARG A 116 4.54 17.28 7.53
C ARG A 116 3.22 17.60 6.81
N GLU A 117 2.70 18.81 6.95
CA GLU A 117 1.50 19.25 6.22
C GLU A 117 1.78 19.58 4.75
N THR A 118 3.02 20.00 4.43
CA THR A 118 3.47 20.44 3.09
C THR A 118 4.42 19.45 2.39
N ILE A 119 4.79 18.35 3.05
CA ILE A 119 5.78 17.37 2.57
C ILE A 119 5.40 16.75 1.22
N ARG A 120 4.12 16.62 0.91
CA ARG A 120 3.63 16.13 -0.40
C ARG A 120 4.06 17.05 -1.54
N VAL A 121 4.02 18.36 -1.31
CA VAL A 121 4.46 19.38 -2.27
C VAL A 121 5.97 19.24 -2.50
N TYR A 122 6.77 19.18 -1.43
CA TYR A 122 8.22 19.00 -1.57
C TYR A 122 8.59 17.67 -2.25
N ASN A 123 7.89 16.57 -1.94
CA ASN A 123 8.12 15.30 -2.60
C ASN A 123 7.78 15.37 -4.10
N ALA A 124 6.64 15.98 -4.45
CA ALA A 124 6.25 16.18 -5.85
C ALA A 124 7.27 17.04 -6.62
N LEU A 125 7.83 18.06 -5.96
CA LEU A 125 8.88 18.90 -6.54
C LEU A 125 10.17 18.12 -6.79
N LEU A 126 10.49 17.11 -5.97
CA LEU A 126 11.72 16.31 -6.06
C LEU A 126 11.54 15.01 -6.85
N ALA A 127 10.31 14.58 -7.14
CA ALA A 127 10.05 13.31 -7.82
C ALA A 127 10.74 13.23 -9.19
N PHE A 128 11.32 12.07 -9.50
CA PHE A 128 11.92 11.79 -10.81
C PHE A 128 10.85 11.41 -11.84
N THR A 129 9.76 10.80 -11.37
CA THR A 129 8.66 10.31 -12.19
C THR A 129 7.39 11.15 -11.98
N SER A 130 6.56 11.16 -13.02
CA SER A 130 5.19 11.65 -12.93
C SER A 130 4.26 10.51 -12.50
N ILE A 131 3.36 10.80 -11.56
CA ILE A 131 2.25 9.90 -11.22
C ILE A 131 1.03 10.28 -12.05
N GLY A 132 0.58 9.36 -12.88
CA GLY A 132 -0.70 9.49 -13.55
C GLY A 132 -1.78 8.80 -12.76
N ALA A 133 -2.62 9.59 -12.11
CA ALA A 133 -3.80 9.13 -11.40
C ALA A 133 -4.87 10.22 -11.50
N ASN A 134 -6.16 9.83 -11.58
CA ASN A 134 -7.24 10.81 -11.46
C ASN A 134 -7.44 11.12 -9.97
N ILE A 135 -6.72 12.15 -9.48
CA ILE A 135 -6.78 12.57 -8.08
C ILE A 135 -8.06 13.38 -7.88
N ASP A 136 -8.83 12.98 -6.87
CA ASP A 136 -10.04 13.70 -6.52
C ASP A 136 -9.75 14.86 -5.55
N TYR A 137 -9.52 16.03 -6.14
CA TYR A 137 -9.22 17.25 -5.39
C TYR A 137 -10.40 17.75 -4.54
N SER A 138 -11.66 17.33 -4.79
CA SER A 138 -12.80 17.82 -3.99
C SER A 138 -12.73 17.35 -2.55
N VAL A 139 -12.09 16.20 -2.30
CA VAL A 139 -11.99 15.60 -0.97
C VAL A 139 -10.71 16.02 -0.26
N VAL A 140 -9.62 16.25 -1.01
CA VAL A 140 -8.33 16.68 -0.46
C VAL A 140 -8.44 18.02 0.28
N PHE A 141 -9.34 18.91 -0.17
CA PHE A 141 -9.57 20.23 0.41
C PHE A 141 -10.85 20.34 1.26
N GLY A 142 -11.45 19.21 1.65
CA GLY A 142 -12.64 19.20 2.50
C GLY A 142 -12.37 19.75 3.90
N ARG A 143 -13.42 20.16 4.62
CA ARG A 143 -13.34 20.60 6.05
C ARG A 143 -13.07 19.46 7.04
N GLY A 144 -12.79 18.25 6.55
CA GLY A 144 -12.61 17.03 7.34
C GLY A 144 -11.13 16.65 7.52
N PRO A 145 -10.87 15.47 8.10
CA PRO A 145 -9.52 14.90 8.15
C PRO A 145 -8.92 14.81 6.74
N PHE A 146 -7.60 14.96 6.64
CA PHE A 146 -6.91 14.89 5.37
C PHE A 146 -7.16 13.51 4.73
N THR A 147 -7.68 13.51 3.51
CA THR A 147 -8.03 12.30 2.78
C THR A 147 -7.43 12.39 1.39
N PHE A 148 -6.72 11.34 0.98
CA PHE A 148 -6.17 11.21 -0.36
C PHE A 148 -6.97 10.17 -1.14
N ARG A 149 -7.65 10.59 -2.22
CA ARG A 149 -8.50 9.74 -3.06
C ARG A 149 -8.03 9.79 -4.50
N ILE A 150 -7.90 8.61 -5.10
CA ILE A 150 -7.63 8.42 -6.52
C ILE A 150 -8.74 7.61 -7.16
N GLN A 151 -8.94 7.81 -8.46
CA GLN A 151 -9.84 7.02 -9.29
C GLN A 151 -9.10 6.50 -10.52
N GLY A 152 -9.45 5.30 -10.96
CA GLY A 152 -8.87 4.67 -12.14
C GLY A 152 -7.52 4.01 -11.87
N GLN A 153 -6.78 3.75 -12.94
CA GLN A 153 -5.46 3.12 -12.87
C GLN A 153 -4.38 4.16 -12.54
N THR A 154 -3.43 3.77 -11.71
CA THR A 154 -2.21 4.51 -11.39
C THR A 154 -1.08 4.04 -12.28
N TYR A 155 -0.25 4.96 -12.75
CA TYR A 155 0.96 4.62 -13.48
C TYR A 155 2.07 5.61 -13.19
N HIS A 156 3.30 5.12 -13.03
CA HIS A 156 4.49 5.97 -12.95
C HIS A 156 5.11 6.10 -14.34
N ARG A 157 5.27 7.33 -14.80
CA ARG A 157 5.83 7.63 -16.11
C ARG A 157 7.08 8.47 -15.99
N ILE A 158 8.11 8.06 -16.73
CA ILE A 158 9.37 8.77 -16.86
C ILE A 158 9.47 9.41 -18.25
N GLY A 159 9.91 10.67 -18.28
CA GLY A 159 10.09 11.44 -19.50
C GLY A 159 11.51 11.33 -20.06
N SER A 160 11.78 12.04 -21.15
CA SER A 160 13.14 12.19 -21.69
C SER A 160 14.06 12.94 -20.73
N LEU A 161 15.37 12.75 -20.90
CA LEU A 161 16.40 13.38 -20.06
C LEU A 161 16.40 14.90 -20.20
N ILE A 162 16.07 15.42 -21.39
CA ILE A 162 16.05 16.86 -21.69
C ILE A 162 14.64 17.29 -22.11
N PRO A 163 14.20 18.50 -21.74
CA PRO A 163 12.95 19.08 -22.23
C PRO A 163 12.99 19.32 -23.75
N LYS A 164 11.82 19.35 -24.38
CA LYS A 164 11.72 19.82 -25.76
C LYS A 164 12.08 21.32 -25.84
N PRO A 165 12.63 21.79 -26.96
CA PRO A 165 12.90 23.21 -27.15
C PRO A 165 11.67 24.07 -26.87
N GLY A 166 11.81 25.06 -25.99
CA GLY A 166 10.74 26.00 -25.63
C GLY A 166 9.72 25.50 -24.59
N LEU A 167 9.83 24.28 -24.08
CA LEU A 167 9.00 23.80 -22.97
C LEU A 167 9.78 23.87 -21.63
N PRO A 168 9.10 24.17 -20.51
CA PRO A 168 9.75 24.15 -19.21
C PRO A 168 10.13 22.72 -18.79
N PRO A 169 11.26 22.53 -18.08
CA PRO A 169 11.68 21.22 -17.59
C PRO A 169 10.70 20.65 -16.55
N LYS A 170 10.45 19.34 -16.60
CA LYS A 170 9.55 18.63 -15.67
C LYS A 170 10.19 17.39 -15.05
N TYR A 171 9.90 17.15 -13.77
CA TYR A 171 10.32 15.97 -13.01
C TYR A 171 11.82 15.66 -13.16
N LEU A 172 12.18 14.52 -13.72
CA LEU A 172 13.55 14.10 -14.02
C LEU A 172 14.41 15.20 -14.65
N GLN A 173 13.85 15.96 -15.59
CA GLN A 173 14.57 16.98 -16.34
C GLN A 173 15.11 18.10 -15.44
N LEU A 174 14.49 18.33 -14.28
CA LEU A 174 14.92 19.35 -13.30
C LEU A 174 16.25 19.00 -12.62
N TYR A 175 16.69 17.74 -12.71
CA TYR A 175 17.99 17.31 -12.22
C TYR A 175 19.12 17.54 -13.23
N ILE A 176 18.76 17.74 -14.51
CA ILE A 176 19.69 17.74 -15.65
C ILE A 176 19.75 19.11 -16.33
N PHE A 177 18.61 19.75 -16.59
CA PHE A 177 18.52 20.97 -17.39
C PHE A 177 18.41 22.22 -16.51
N ASP A 178 19.22 23.25 -16.82
CA ASP A 178 19.24 24.56 -16.17
C ASP A 178 19.27 24.47 -14.63
N THR A 179 20.34 23.86 -14.10
CA THR A 179 20.48 23.69 -12.64
C THR A 179 20.75 24.98 -11.89
N ALA A 180 21.16 26.05 -12.59
CA ALA A 180 21.35 27.37 -12.00
C ALA A 180 20.02 27.98 -11.51
N ASN A 181 18.93 27.75 -12.25
CA ASN A 181 17.58 28.20 -11.89
C ASN A 181 16.69 27.07 -11.36
N GLU A 182 17.27 25.93 -10.95
CA GLU A 182 16.52 24.72 -10.57
C GLU A 182 15.42 24.98 -9.55
N VAL A 183 15.72 25.78 -8.51
CA VAL A 183 14.78 26.11 -7.44
C VAL A 183 13.58 26.89 -7.99
N LYS A 184 13.84 27.85 -8.87
CA LYS A 184 12.80 28.66 -9.51
C LYS A 184 11.99 27.80 -10.48
N ASN A 185 12.64 26.99 -11.31
CA ASN A 185 12.02 26.09 -12.27
C ASN A 185 11.11 25.06 -11.56
N ARG A 186 11.55 24.50 -10.42
CA ARG A 186 10.75 23.62 -9.55
C ARG A 186 9.51 24.35 -9.02
N LEU A 187 9.66 25.55 -8.48
CA LEU A 187 8.54 26.33 -7.95
C LEU A 187 7.54 26.75 -9.04
N GLU A 188 8.01 27.10 -10.24
CA GLU A 188 7.16 27.45 -11.38
C GLU A 188 6.41 26.23 -11.95
N ALA A 189 7.05 25.06 -11.97
CA ALA A 189 6.42 23.81 -12.40
C ALA A 189 5.22 23.39 -11.52
N LEU A 190 5.17 23.88 -10.28
CA LEU A 190 4.06 23.64 -9.35
C LEU A 190 2.79 24.44 -9.70
N GLY A 191 2.92 25.53 -10.46
CA GLY A 191 1.85 26.50 -10.73
C GLY A 191 1.34 27.22 -9.46
N GLN A 192 0.52 28.25 -9.61
CA GLN A 192 -0.15 28.93 -8.48
C GLN A 192 -1.22 28.07 -7.76
N THR A 193 -1.25 26.76 -8.01
CA THR A 193 -2.43 25.89 -7.80
C THR A 193 -2.39 25.02 -6.55
N THR A 194 -1.32 24.98 -5.76
CA THR A 194 -1.33 24.19 -4.51
C THR A 194 -1.81 25.05 -3.35
N SER A 195 -3.11 24.97 -3.03
CA SER A 195 -3.68 25.45 -1.77
C SER A 195 -3.19 24.68 -0.53
N GLU A 196 -2.34 23.65 -0.71
CA GLU A 196 -1.71 22.84 0.35
C GLU A 196 -0.59 23.55 1.12
N GLY A 197 -0.25 24.79 0.76
CA GLY A 197 0.77 25.63 1.40
C GLY A 197 1.85 26.07 0.43
N LYS A 198 2.46 27.23 0.68
CA LYS A 198 3.59 27.71 -0.13
C LYS A 198 4.85 26.96 0.30
N ALA A 199 5.47 26.24 -0.63
CA ALA A 199 6.81 25.71 -0.42
C ALA A 199 7.80 26.86 -0.22
N THR A 200 8.57 26.79 0.86
CA THR A 200 9.59 27.79 1.18
C THR A 200 10.85 27.47 0.39
N GLU A 201 11.35 28.47 -0.33
CA GLU A 201 12.57 28.36 -1.14
C GLU A 201 13.76 27.83 -0.33
N ALA A 202 13.93 28.32 0.90
CA ALA A 202 15.00 27.91 1.82
C ALA A 202 14.94 26.40 2.16
N THR A 203 13.74 25.88 2.45
CA THR A 203 13.55 24.46 2.73
C THR A 203 13.83 23.62 1.49
N LEU A 204 13.37 24.06 0.32
CA LEU A 204 13.59 23.35 -0.92
C LEU A 204 15.09 23.24 -1.26
N LYS A 205 15.87 24.31 -1.11
CA LYS A 205 17.33 24.29 -1.31
C LYS A 205 18.02 23.25 -0.43
N VAL A 206 17.69 23.25 0.86
CA VAL A 206 18.22 22.31 1.84
C VAL A 206 17.85 20.86 1.50
N LEU A 207 16.64 20.63 0.98
CA LEU A 207 16.21 19.30 0.54
C LEU A 207 16.93 18.84 -0.74
N ILE A 208 17.16 19.74 -1.70
CA ILE A 208 17.90 19.42 -2.94
C ILE A 208 19.33 18.99 -2.58
N GLU A 209 20.02 19.78 -1.75
CA GLU A 209 21.38 19.46 -1.31
C GLU A 209 21.46 18.11 -0.59
N MET A 210 20.48 17.82 0.27
CA MET A 210 20.35 16.54 0.96
C MET A 210 20.15 15.38 -0.03
N VAL A 211 19.25 15.53 -1.00
CA VAL A 211 18.97 14.50 -2.02
C VAL A 211 20.20 14.28 -2.90
N ASP A 212 20.86 15.33 -3.36
CA ASP A 212 22.08 15.22 -4.19
C ASP A 212 23.23 14.52 -3.43
N THR A 213 23.35 14.78 -2.13
CA THR A 213 24.41 14.20 -1.29
C THR A 213 24.15 12.73 -0.95
N ASN A 214 22.89 12.33 -0.74
CA ASN A 214 22.56 11.01 -0.19
C ASN A 214 21.98 10.04 -1.22
N ASN A 215 21.19 10.53 -2.17
CA ASN A 215 20.43 9.69 -3.08
C ASN A 215 21.29 9.22 -4.26
N CYS A 216 21.42 7.90 -4.44
CA CYS A 216 22.20 7.32 -5.53
C CYS A 216 21.63 7.65 -6.92
N LEU A 217 20.31 7.72 -7.06
CA LEU A 217 19.62 8.05 -8.31
C LEU A 217 19.82 9.53 -8.67
N ALA A 218 19.74 10.43 -7.68
CA ALA A 218 20.05 11.83 -7.90
C ALA A 218 21.48 12.00 -8.43
N LYS A 219 22.46 11.34 -7.80
CA LYS A 219 23.87 11.36 -8.24
C LYS A 219 24.05 10.85 -9.66
N VAL A 220 23.32 9.81 -10.05
CA VAL A 220 23.30 9.33 -11.43
C VAL A 220 22.88 10.45 -12.38
N PHE A 221 21.74 11.10 -12.12
CA PHE A 221 21.25 12.16 -13.00
C PHE A 221 22.12 13.43 -12.95
N ARG A 222 22.80 13.72 -11.83
CA ARG A 222 23.80 14.79 -11.76
C ARG A 222 25.04 14.49 -12.60
N ARG A 223 25.51 13.23 -12.66
CA ARG A 223 26.61 12.87 -13.58
C ARG A 223 26.21 13.03 -15.04
N VAL A 224 24.94 12.77 -15.35
CA VAL A 224 24.38 12.95 -16.68
C VAL A 224 24.33 14.42 -17.07
N ARG A 225 23.95 15.30 -16.13
CA ARG A 225 24.09 16.75 -16.28
C ARG A 225 25.52 17.14 -16.60
N ASP A 226 26.49 16.73 -15.77
CA ASP A 226 27.89 17.14 -15.94
C ASP A 226 28.42 16.73 -17.31
N ARG A 227 27.96 15.58 -17.81
CA ARG A 227 28.31 15.08 -19.14
C ARG A 227 27.61 15.86 -20.26
N TYR A 228 26.35 16.23 -20.07
CA TYR A 228 25.59 17.06 -21.01
C TYR A 228 26.17 18.48 -21.12
N GLU A 229 26.59 19.08 -20.00
CA GLU A 229 27.26 20.38 -19.97
C GLU A 229 28.66 20.32 -20.61
N ALA A 230 29.36 19.19 -20.50
CA ALA A 230 30.67 18.99 -21.12
C ALA A 230 30.59 18.68 -22.63
N ASN A 231 29.65 17.82 -23.05
CA ASN A 231 29.49 17.35 -24.43
C ASN A 231 28.02 17.49 -24.86
N SER A 232 27.65 18.63 -25.48
CA SER A 232 26.26 18.94 -25.82
C SER A 232 25.71 18.23 -27.08
N GLU A 233 26.54 17.48 -27.82
CA GLU A 233 26.19 16.97 -29.16
C GLU A 233 25.99 15.44 -29.24
N GLU A 234 26.23 14.68 -28.17
CA GLU A 234 26.03 13.21 -28.19
C GLU A 234 24.66 12.81 -27.63
N ASP A 235 23.86 12.13 -28.46
CA ASP A 235 22.65 11.46 -27.99
C ASP A 235 23.02 10.26 -27.10
N PHE A 236 22.60 10.30 -25.83
CA PHE A 236 22.81 9.20 -24.89
C PHE A 236 21.50 8.62 -24.36
N THR A 237 21.49 7.29 -24.18
CA THR A 237 20.38 6.59 -23.53
C THR A 237 20.87 5.99 -22.22
N ILE A 238 20.03 6.10 -21.19
CA ILE A 238 20.29 5.57 -19.85
C ILE A 238 19.33 4.42 -19.62
N SER A 239 19.86 3.26 -19.29
CA SER A 239 19.05 2.13 -18.81
C SER A 239 19.25 1.99 -17.30
N LEU A 240 18.18 2.16 -16.53
CA LEU A 240 18.18 1.76 -15.12
C LEU A 240 17.93 0.26 -15.06
N ILE A 241 18.97 -0.48 -14.67
CA ILE A 241 18.99 -1.94 -14.76
C ILE A 241 18.18 -2.54 -13.61
N SER A 242 17.31 -3.49 -13.93
CA SER A 242 16.47 -4.19 -12.97
C SER A 242 17.21 -5.30 -12.21
N ASP A 243 18.29 -5.88 -12.74
CA ASP A 243 19.01 -7.02 -12.14
C ASP A 243 20.42 -7.35 -12.74
N LYS A 244 21.36 -7.88 -11.92
CA LYS A 244 21.98 -9.24 -12.01
C LYS A 244 23.34 -9.42 -11.35
N GLY A 245 23.35 -10.05 -10.17
CA GLY A 245 24.53 -10.70 -9.59
C GLY A 245 24.19 -11.59 -8.40
N LYS A 246 24.40 -12.91 -8.55
CA LYS A 246 24.36 -13.87 -7.44
C LYS A 246 25.17 -13.34 -6.24
N GLY A 247 24.50 -13.09 -5.12
CA GLY A 247 25.16 -13.24 -3.81
C GLY A 247 25.59 -11.98 -3.05
N LYS A 248 24.96 -10.83 -3.22
CA LYS A 248 24.94 -9.83 -2.13
C LYS A 248 23.52 -9.37 -1.82
N GLN A 249 23.04 -9.89 -0.71
CA GLN A 249 21.75 -9.64 -0.11
C GLN A 249 21.61 -8.15 0.25
N TYR A 250 20.78 -7.42 -0.48
CA TYR A 250 20.30 -6.06 -0.18
C TYR A 250 21.37 -4.97 0.01
N ASP A 251 22.43 -4.98 -0.81
CA ASP A 251 23.34 -3.82 -0.86
C ASP A 251 22.63 -2.61 -1.49
N LEU A 252 22.99 -1.40 -1.03
CA LEU A 252 22.51 -0.16 -1.65
C LEU A 252 22.89 -0.15 -3.14
N PRO A 253 22.03 0.42 -4.00
CA PRO A 253 22.42 0.68 -5.36
C PRO A 253 23.69 1.54 -5.41
N GLN A 254 24.81 0.97 -5.89
CA GLN A 254 25.95 1.80 -6.25
C GLN A 254 25.67 2.45 -7.61
N SER A 255 26.06 3.72 -7.75
CA SER A 255 25.81 4.52 -8.96
C SER A 255 26.31 3.89 -10.28
N SER A 256 27.26 2.96 -10.22
CA SER A 256 27.78 2.19 -11.36
C SER A 256 26.96 0.93 -11.67
N GLU A 257 26.24 0.38 -10.69
CA GLU A 257 25.44 -0.84 -10.81
C GLU A 257 24.02 -0.55 -11.31
N VAL A 258 23.51 0.65 -11.01
CA VAL A 258 22.14 1.06 -11.38
C VAL A 258 22.01 1.42 -12.86
N VAL A 259 23.11 1.79 -13.52
CA VAL A 259 23.06 2.48 -14.82
C VAL A 259 23.92 1.80 -15.86
N GLY A 260 23.30 1.35 -16.95
CA GLY A 260 23.94 1.14 -18.22
C GLY A 260 23.86 2.41 -19.08
N LEU A 261 24.99 3.01 -19.43
CA LEU A 261 25.03 4.05 -20.45
C LEU A 261 25.17 3.38 -21.82
N ILE A 262 24.23 3.66 -22.73
CA ILE A 262 24.26 3.18 -24.11
C ILE A 262 24.45 4.40 -25.02
N VAL A 263 25.54 4.39 -25.80
CA VAL A 263 25.83 5.35 -26.87
C VAL A 263 25.68 4.59 -28.20
N GLY A 264 24.70 4.95 -29.03
CA GLY A 264 24.40 4.28 -30.31
C GLY A 264 23.13 3.39 -30.33
N GLU A 265 22.88 2.71 -31.45
CA GLU A 265 21.72 1.83 -31.68
C GLU A 265 21.84 0.49 -30.92
N MET A 266 20.71 0.01 -30.39
CA MET A 266 20.60 -1.00 -29.33
C MET A 266 21.21 -2.37 -29.67
N SER A 267 21.99 -2.96 -28.76
CA SER A 267 22.32 -4.39 -28.73
C SER A 267 21.49 -5.12 -27.66
N ASP A 268 21.33 -6.44 -27.83
CA ASP A 268 20.50 -7.45 -27.12
C ASP A 268 20.69 -7.58 -25.58
N THR A 269 21.15 -6.55 -24.88
CA THR A 269 21.47 -6.54 -23.44
C THR A 269 20.40 -5.92 -22.55
N ILE A 270 19.34 -5.31 -23.13
CA ILE A 270 18.25 -4.68 -22.37
C ILE A 270 17.26 -5.77 -21.92
N CYS A 271 17.05 -5.90 -20.61
CA CYS A 271 16.02 -6.78 -20.07
C CYS A 271 14.63 -6.12 -20.22
N GLU A 272 13.56 -6.90 -20.40
CA GLU A 272 12.19 -6.39 -20.51
C GLU A 272 11.74 -5.51 -19.31
N ARG A 273 12.45 -5.60 -18.18
CA ARG A 273 12.15 -4.85 -16.95
C ARG A 273 12.95 -3.56 -16.81
N ASP A 274 13.99 -3.34 -17.60
CA ASP A 274 14.88 -2.19 -17.43
C ASP A 274 14.17 -0.88 -17.82
N ILE A 275 14.41 0.18 -17.06
CA ILE A 275 13.84 1.50 -17.37
C ILE A 275 14.77 2.21 -18.34
N VAL A 276 14.38 2.25 -19.61
CA VAL A 276 15.13 2.95 -20.66
C VAL A 276 14.67 4.41 -20.77
N VAL A 277 15.58 5.34 -20.48
CA VAL A 277 15.38 6.77 -20.57
C VAL A 277 16.22 7.34 -21.72
N LYS A 278 15.54 7.83 -22.76
CA LYS A 278 16.18 8.38 -23.97
C LYS A 278 16.55 9.85 -23.78
N PHE A 279 17.59 10.30 -24.48
CA PHE A 279 18.03 11.70 -24.52
C PHE A 279 16.88 12.67 -24.82
N GLN A 280 16.23 12.47 -25.98
CA GLN A 280 15.01 13.15 -26.38
C GLN A 280 14.00 12.13 -26.88
N SER A 281 12.75 12.26 -26.44
CA SER A 281 11.64 11.41 -26.85
C SER A 281 10.34 12.19 -26.76
N THR A 282 9.41 11.92 -27.69
CA THR A 282 8.04 12.43 -27.59
C THR A 282 7.18 11.62 -26.64
N ASN A 283 7.56 10.38 -26.38
CA ASN A 283 6.77 9.40 -25.63
C ASN A 283 7.30 9.29 -24.20
N LEU A 284 6.38 9.17 -23.25
CA LEU A 284 6.67 8.82 -21.86
C LEU A 284 6.76 7.30 -21.73
N THR A 285 7.77 6.82 -21.02
CA THR A 285 7.91 5.39 -20.70
C THR A 285 7.19 5.10 -19.41
N GLU A 286 6.32 4.10 -19.41
CA GLU A 286 5.65 3.61 -18.21
C GLU A 286 6.57 2.64 -17.46
N ILE A 287 6.74 2.86 -16.17
CA ILE A 287 7.53 1.99 -15.29
C ILE A 287 6.59 0.93 -14.74
N ARG A 288 7.00 -0.32 -14.82
CA ARG A 288 6.25 -1.43 -14.22
C ARG A 288 6.27 -1.35 -12.69
N ASP A 289 5.13 -1.64 -12.09
CA ASP A 289 4.90 -1.79 -10.64
C ASP A 289 5.82 -2.81 -9.94
N ASP A 290 6.31 -3.83 -10.67
CA ASP A 290 7.22 -4.86 -10.18
C ASP A 290 8.71 -4.47 -10.26
N HIS A 291 9.01 -3.24 -10.70
CA HIS A 291 10.37 -2.75 -10.79
C HIS A 291 10.89 -2.29 -9.41
N PRO A 292 12.12 -2.68 -8.99
CA PRO A 292 12.66 -2.32 -7.67
C PRO A 292 12.73 -0.82 -7.39
N LEU A 293 12.93 0.01 -8.41
CA LEU A 293 13.00 1.47 -8.27
C LEU A 293 11.64 2.18 -8.39
N TYR A 294 10.54 1.46 -8.57
CA TYR A 294 9.21 2.04 -8.84
C TYR A 294 8.79 3.08 -7.78
N MET A 295 8.91 2.73 -6.49
CA MET A 295 8.57 3.63 -5.39
C MET A 295 9.64 4.70 -5.14
N SER A 296 10.92 4.34 -5.26
CA SER A 296 12.04 5.23 -4.93
C SER A 296 12.21 6.38 -5.92
N LEU A 297 11.82 6.18 -7.19
CA LEU A 297 11.76 7.24 -8.19
C LEU A 297 10.63 8.24 -7.93
N GLN A 298 9.50 7.77 -7.38
CA GLN A 298 8.32 8.59 -7.11
C GLN A 298 8.38 9.31 -5.75
N TYR A 299 9.03 8.70 -4.76
CA TYR A 299 9.08 9.20 -3.38
C TYR A 299 10.51 9.45 -2.85
N PRO A 300 11.27 10.43 -3.40
CA PRO A 300 12.63 10.71 -2.96
C PRO A 300 12.75 11.08 -1.47
N LEU A 301 11.70 11.68 -0.88
CA LEU A 301 11.72 12.02 0.55
C LEU A 301 11.43 10.82 1.46
N LEU A 302 10.73 9.78 0.96
CA LEU A 302 10.53 8.55 1.72
C LEU A 302 11.75 7.63 1.61
N PHE A 303 12.41 7.65 0.46
CA PHE A 303 13.61 6.85 0.16
C PHE A 303 14.81 7.76 -0.15
N PRO A 304 15.35 8.50 0.86
CA PRO A 304 16.38 9.52 0.65
C PRO A 304 17.70 8.99 0.10
N TYR A 305 17.96 7.69 0.23
CA TYR A 305 19.16 7.04 -0.31
C TYR A 305 18.94 6.40 -1.70
N GLY A 306 17.71 6.40 -2.23
CA GLY A 306 17.35 5.69 -3.46
C GLY A 306 17.29 4.18 -3.27
N GLU A 307 16.85 3.72 -2.10
CA GLU A 307 16.82 2.30 -1.71
C GLU A 307 16.01 1.44 -2.68
N TYR A 308 16.34 0.17 -2.83
CA TYR A 308 15.53 -0.74 -3.64
C TYR A 308 14.23 -1.13 -2.90
N GLY A 309 13.12 -1.04 -3.62
CA GLY A 309 11.80 -1.47 -3.20
C GLY A 309 11.55 -2.96 -3.47
N PHE A 310 10.30 -3.30 -3.79
CA PHE A 310 9.88 -4.68 -4.01
C PHE A 310 10.48 -5.26 -5.31
N ASN A 311 10.90 -6.53 -5.24
CA ASN A 311 11.23 -7.37 -6.40
C ASN A 311 10.57 -8.75 -6.22
N THR A 312 10.10 -9.32 -7.32
CA THR A 312 9.60 -10.70 -7.43
C THR A 312 10.55 -11.80 -6.92
N GLU A 313 11.86 -11.53 -6.85
CA GLU A 313 12.89 -12.53 -6.52
C GLU A 313 13.32 -12.54 -5.04
N ILE A 314 12.62 -11.79 -4.17
CA ILE A 314 12.92 -11.76 -2.73
C ILE A 314 12.53 -13.11 -2.08
N PRO A 315 13.47 -13.90 -1.53
CA PRO A 315 13.18 -15.22 -0.99
C PRO A 315 12.48 -15.17 0.37
N LEU A 316 11.56 -16.11 0.61
CA LEU A 316 11.00 -16.38 1.93
C LEU A 316 11.97 -17.24 2.76
N HIS A 317 12.13 -16.90 4.03
CA HIS A 317 12.84 -17.76 4.98
C HIS A 317 11.87 -18.83 5.46
N LEU A 318 11.94 -20.01 4.85
CA LEU A 318 11.12 -21.16 5.22
C LEU A 318 11.89 -22.05 6.21
N GLU A 319 11.21 -22.58 7.23
CA GLU A 319 11.76 -23.63 8.08
C GLU A 319 11.99 -24.91 7.25
N GLU A 320 13.08 -25.62 7.54
CA GLU A 320 13.43 -26.89 6.90
C GLU A 320 12.27 -27.89 7.08
N GLY A 321 11.70 -28.37 5.98
CA GLY A 321 10.59 -29.34 5.97
C GLY A 321 9.19 -28.76 5.72
N SER A 322 9.03 -27.46 5.45
CA SER A 322 7.72 -26.92 5.07
C SER A 322 7.31 -27.27 3.63
N SER A 323 6.15 -27.93 3.47
CA SER A 323 5.54 -28.28 2.16
C SER A 323 4.88 -27.06 1.48
N ARG A 324 5.51 -25.88 1.57
CA ARG A 324 4.96 -24.66 0.97
C ARG A 324 5.43 -24.50 -0.47
N THR A 325 4.47 -24.32 -1.37
CA THR A 325 4.70 -24.15 -2.81
C THR A 325 5.34 -22.79 -3.13
N ARG A 326 5.09 -21.76 -2.32
CA ARG A 326 5.55 -20.39 -2.55
C ARG A 326 6.94 -20.14 -1.96
N LYS A 327 7.90 -19.80 -2.83
CA LYS A 327 9.32 -19.56 -2.49
C LYS A 327 9.68 -18.08 -2.26
N PHE A 328 8.89 -17.14 -2.79
CA PHE A 328 9.19 -15.71 -2.79
C PHE A 328 8.16 -14.89 -2.03
N VAL A 329 8.57 -13.74 -1.50
CA VAL A 329 7.74 -12.78 -0.76
C VAL A 329 6.68 -12.17 -1.69
N SER A 330 5.46 -11.90 -1.20
CA SER A 330 4.49 -11.09 -1.97
C SER A 330 4.77 -9.62 -1.87
N ILE A 331 4.39 -8.87 -2.92
CA ILE A 331 4.33 -7.41 -2.91
C ILE A 331 3.64 -6.88 -1.65
N ARG A 332 2.52 -7.50 -1.29
CA ARG A 332 1.78 -7.17 -0.09
C ARG A 332 2.54 -7.46 1.22
N GLN A 333 3.14 -8.64 1.34
CA GLN A 333 3.95 -9.00 2.52
C GLN A 333 5.14 -8.05 2.70
N PHE A 334 5.78 -7.65 1.58
CA PHE A 334 6.85 -6.68 1.57
C PHE A 334 6.38 -5.34 2.16
N TYR A 335 5.33 -4.74 1.60
CA TYR A 335 4.84 -3.44 2.06
C TYR A 335 4.22 -3.48 3.46
N ALA A 336 3.49 -4.54 3.82
CA ALA A 336 2.94 -4.72 5.17
C ALA A 336 4.04 -4.77 6.23
N SER A 337 5.19 -5.38 5.90
CA SER A 337 6.35 -5.40 6.79
C SER A 337 7.03 -4.03 6.89
N GLN A 338 7.02 -3.22 5.83
CA GLN A 338 7.67 -1.90 5.79
C GLN A 338 6.94 -0.84 6.62
N ILE A 339 5.60 -0.86 6.65
CA ILE A 339 4.82 0.17 7.37
C ILE A 339 4.74 -0.04 8.89
N GLN A 340 5.36 -1.08 9.43
CA GLN A 340 5.39 -1.34 10.87
C GLN A 340 6.31 -0.38 11.62
N THR A 341 5.94 -0.02 12.85
CA THR A 341 6.81 0.76 13.74
C THR A 341 7.88 -0.13 14.36
N ARG A 342 9.15 0.19 14.13
CA ARG A 342 10.32 -0.48 14.73
C ARG A 342 11.26 0.55 15.32
N LEU A 343 11.58 0.41 16.61
CA LEU A 343 12.39 1.40 17.34
C LEU A 343 13.87 1.42 16.92
N LYS A 344 14.36 0.32 16.36
CA LYS A 344 15.75 0.16 15.92
C LYS A 344 15.98 0.59 14.46
N GLU A 345 14.94 0.98 13.75
CA GLU A 345 14.97 1.32 12.33
C GLU A 345 14.58 2.78 12.06
N GLY A 346 14.88 3.26 10.85
CA GLY A 346 14.43 4.56 10.37
C GLY A 346 12.91 4.61 10.23
N MET A 347 12.31 5.62 10.85
CA MET A 347 10.86 5.80 10.87
C MET A 347 10.35 6.80 9.81
N THR A 348 11.12 7.01 8.73
CA THR A 348 10.82 8.03 7.69
C THR A 348 9.43 7.85 7.11
N LEU A 349 9.05 6.62 6.74
CA LEU A 349 7.72 6.31 6.19
C LEU A 349 6.61 6.71 7.15
N ILE A 350 6.63 6.19 8.38
CA ILE A 350 5.55 6.37 9.35
C ILE A 350 5.47 7.79 9.92
N LYS A 351 6.58 8.55 9.92
CA LYS A 351 6.60 9.96 10.38
C LYS A 351 6.21 10.96 9.30
N SER A 352 6.01 10.51 8.05
CA SER A 352 5.74 11.39 6.91
C SER A 352 4.29 11.89 6.79
N GLY A 353 3.36 11.41 7.62
CA GLY A 353 1.98 11.93 7.75
C GLY A 353 1.19 11.91 6.44
N ARG A 354 0.93 13.09 5.85
CA ARG A 354 0.17 13.19 4.58
C ARG A 354 0.84 12.45 3.43
N LEU A 355 2.17 12.38 3.38
CA LEU A 355 2.87 11.63 2.34
C LEU A 355 2.69 10.11 2.50
N LEU A 356 2.57 9.62 3.73
CA LEU A 356 2.26 8.22 4.02
C LEU A 356 0.91 7.81 3.40
N HIS A 357 -0.11 8.68 3.42
CA HIS A 357 -1.40 8.39 2.79
C HIS A 357 -1.25 8.17 1.29
N GLN A 358 -0.53 9.08 0.64
CA GLN A 358 -0.29 8.98 -0.79
C GLN A 358 0.52 7.72 -1.14
N TYR A 359 1.53 7.39 -0.34
CA TYR A 359 2.33 6.18 -0.49
C TYR A 359 1.49 4.91 -0.33
N VAL A 360 0.68 4.83 0.73
CA VAL A 360 -0.17 3.68 1.02
C VAL A 360 -1.20 3.44 -0.08
N VAL A 361 -1.81 4.50 -0.61
CA VAL A 361 -2.78 4.40 -1.70
C VAL A 361 -2.12 3.91 -2.99
N ASP A 362 -0.91 4.40 -3.28
CA ASP A 362 -0.13 3.94 -4.43
C ASP A 362 0.30 2.48 -4.27
N VAL A 363 0.83 2.11 -3.11
CA VAL A 363 1.13 0.70 -2.74
C VAL A 363 -0.08 -0.21 -2.92
N TYR A 364 -1.27 0.21 -2.47
CA TYR A 364 -2.49 -0.57 -2.66
C TYR A 364 -2.78 -0.78 -4.14
N SER A 365 -2.67 0.28 -4.94
CA SER A 365 -2.91 0.19 -6.38
C SER A 365 -1.95 -0.78 -7.08
N SER A 366 -0.66 -0.79 -6.69
CA SER A 366 0.32 -1.76 -7.18
C SER A 366 -0.02 -3.20 -6.76
N ILE A 367 -0.50 -3.40 -5.53
CA ILE A 367 -0.95 -4.73 -5.05
C ILE A 367 -2.15 -5.22 -5.87
N GLU A 368 -3.13 -4.36 -6.14
CA GLU A 368 -4.29 -4.72 -6.95
C GLU A 368 -3.93 -4.98 -8.42
N GLU A 369 -2.98 -4.23 -8.97
CA GLU A 369 -2.45 -4.50 -10.31
C GLU A 369 -1.74 -5.86 -10.40
N ASP A 370 -0.92 -6.23 -9.41
CA ASP A 370 -0.29 -7.54 -9.32
C ASP A 370 -1.33 -8.67 -9.23
N ARG A 371 -2.40 -8.50 -8.43
CA ARG A 371 -3.52 -9.46 -8.37
C ARG A 371 -4.21 -9.61 -9.72
N LEU A 372 -4.54 -8.51 -10.38
CA LEU A 372 -5.17 -8.52 -11.71
C LEU A 372 -4.26 -9.16 -12.76
N ARG A 373 -2.96 -8.89 -12.70
CA ARG A 373 -1.94 -9.51 -13.56
C ARG A 373 -1.89 -11.01 -13.34
N TRP A 374 -1.89 -11.47 -12.09
CA TRP A 374 -1.94 -12.90 -11.77
C TRP A 374 -3.18 -13.55 -12.37
N HIS A 375 -4.37 -12.97 -12.19
CA HIS A 375 -5.59 -13.51 -12.79
C HIS A 375 -5.53 -13.52 -14.33
N ARG A 376 -4.95 -12.50 -14.95
CA ARG A 376 -4.79 -12.41 -16.40
C ARG A 376 -3.85 -13.50 -16.95
N LEU A 377 -2.76 -13.79 -16.26
CA LEU A 377 -1.75 -14.76 -16.69
C LEU A 377 -2.15 -16.22 -16.38
N ASN A 378 -2.96 -16.44 -15.35
CA ASN A 378 -3.37 -17.78 -14.90
C ASN A 378 -4.80 -18.16 -15.34
N GLN A 379 -5.29 -17.56 -16.44
CA GLN A 379 -6.65 -17.81 -16.93
C GLN A 379 -6.92 -19.30 -17.23
N ASP A 380 -5.92 -20.09 -17.65
CA ASP A 380 -6.15 -21.52 -17.96
C ASP A 380 -6.38 -22.36 -16.69
N VAL A 381 -5.76 -22.00 -15.57
CA VAL A 381 -6.04 -22.60 -14.25
C VAL A 381 -7.44 -22.21 -13.79
N LEU A 382 -7.80 -20.92 -13.94
CA LEU A 382 -9.12 -20.39 -13.55
C LEU A 382 -10.25 -20.88 -14.47
N ARG A 383 -9.94 -21.23 -15.72
CA ARG A 383 -10.93 -21.73 -16.70
C ARG A 383 -11.54 -23.06 -16.28
N ALA A 384 -10.81 -23.90 -15.55
CA ALA A 384 -11.37 -25.12 -14.96
C ALA A 384 -12.56 -24.82 -14.02
N GLU A 385 -12.50 -23.71 -13.27
CA GLU A 385 -13.61 -23.23 -12.42
C GLU A 385 -14.73 -22.55 -13.24
N LEU A 386 -14.39 -21.90 -14.37
CA LEU A 386 -15.37 -21.23 -15.23
C LEU A 386 -16.18 -22.19 -16.10
N TYR A 387 -15.64 -23.34 -16.52
CA TYR A 387 -16.34 -24.26 -17.42
C TYR A 387 -17.65 -24.79 -16.81
N SER A 388 -17.80 -24.89 -15.48
CA SER A 388 -19.09 -25.25 -14.87
C SER A 388 -20.15 -24.16 -15.10
N ASN A 389 -19.79 -22.89 -14.96
CA ASN A 389 -20.72 -21.75 -14.98
C ASN A 389 -20.90 -21.15 -16.39
N VAL A 390 -19.94 -21.35 -17.30
CA VAL A 390 -20.04 -20.97 -18.72
C VAL A 390 -20.92 -21.95 -19.49
N CYS A 391 -20.90 -23.25 -19.16
CA CYS A 391 -21.90 -24.20 -19.67
C CYS A 391 -23.33 -23.74 -19.37
N ASP A 392 -23.59 -23.16 -18.19
CA ASP A 392 -24.88 -22.58 -17.81
C ASP A 392 -25.24 -21.29 -18.57
N ALA A 393 -24.23 -20.49 -18.97
CA ALA A 393 -24.42 -19.24 -19.70
C ALA A 393 -24.57 -19.45 -21.22
N VAL A 394 -23.85 -20.43 -21.80
CA VAL A 394 -24.02 -20.86 -23.19
C VAL A 394 -25.42 -21.47 -23.40
N GLY A 395 -25.96 -22.15 -22.38
CA GLY A 395 -27.37 -22.55 -22.35
C GLY A 395 -28.38 -21.40 -22.43
N LYS A 396 -27.97 -20.14 -22.16
CA LYS A 396 -28.82 -18.93 -22.22
C LYS A 396 -28.70 -18.12 -23.52
N GLY A 397 -27.87 -18.54 -24.49
CA GLY A 397 -27.94 -18.03 -25.87
C GLY A 397 -27.14 -16.75 -26.20
N ASP A 398 -26.16 -16.36 -25.39
CA ASP A 398 -25.26 -15.24 -25.73
C ASP A 398 -24.32 -15.64 -26.89
N THR A 399 -24.61 -15.15 -28.10
CA THR A 399 -24.01 -15.61 -29.38
C THR A 399 -23.24 -14.53 -30.14
N ASP A 400 -22.87 -13.41 -29.51
CA ASP A 400 -22.18 -12.33 -30.23
C ASP A 400 -20.65 -12.45 -30.19
N ALA A 401 -20.07 -12.89 -31.32
CA ALA A 401 -18.65 -13.12 -31.52
C ALA A 401 -17.84 -11.86 -31.88
N ARG A 402 -18.47 -10.68 -32.02
CA ARG A 402 -17.79 -9.44 -32.43
C ARG A 402 -17.15 -8.65 -31.28
N THR A 403 -17.50 -8.97 -30.04
CA THR A 403 -16.93 -8.38 -28.81
C THR A 403 -15.69 -9.13 -28.31
N VAL A 404 -15.09 -9.98 -29.16
CA VAL A 404 -14.02 -10.94 -28.85
C VAL A 404 -12.64 -10.30 -29.06
N GLY A 405 -12.35 -9.26 -28.29
CA GLY A 405 -11.00 -9.19 -27.72
C GLY A 405 -10.82 -10.40 -26.78
N LYS A 406 -9.59 -10.81 -26.44
CA LYS A 406 -9.38 -11.84 -25.39
C LYS A 406 -10.02 -11.34 -24.08
N ARG A 407 -11.29 -11.68 -23.85
CA ARG A 407 -12.08 -11.28 -22.68
C ARG A 407 -11.52 -12.06 -21.51
N PHE A 408 -10.66 -11.42 -20.71
CA PHE A 408 -10.25 -11.98 -19.43
C PHE A 408 -11.47 -11.88 -18.51
N ILE A 409 -11.79 -12.98 -17.83
CA ILE A 409 -12.92 -13.02 -16.92
C ILE A 409 -12.35 -13.06 -15.51
N LEU A 410 -12.74 -12.08 -14.69
CA LEU A 410 -12.42 -12.07 -13.28
C LEU A 410 -13.30 -13.10 -12.55
N PRO A 411 -12.73 -14.06 -11.82
CA PRO A 411 -13.50 -15.02 -11.05
C PRO A 411 -14.18 -14.37 -9.83
N PRO A 412 -15.17 -15.02 -9.22
CA PRO A 412 -15.76 -14.58 -7.95
C PRO A 412 -14.73 -14.49 -6.80
N SER A 413 -13.63 -15.25 -6.87
CA SER A 413 -12.52 -15.15 -5.92
C SER A 413 -11.75 -13.81 -5.96
N PHE A 414 -11.98 -12.96 -6.97
CA PHE A 414 -11.45 -11.61 -7.00
C PHE A 414 -12.32 -10.66 -6.16
N THR A 415 -11.91 -10.45 -4.90
CA THR A 415 -12.58 -9.59 -3.92
C THR A 415 -12.87 -8.19 -4.47
N GLY A 416 -14.11 -7.73 -4.32
CA GLY A 416 -14.54 -6.40 -4.80
C GLY A 416 -14.94 -6.35 -6.28
N GLY A 417 -14.74 -7.43 -7.05
CA GLY A 417 -15.23 -7.52 -8.42
C GLY A 417 -16.76 -7.71 -8.52
N PRO A 418 -17.37 -7.46 -9.69
CA PRO A 418 -18.81 -7.64 -9.88
C PRO A 418 -19.31 -9.05 -9.54
N ARG A 419 -18.55 -10.08 -9.91
CA ARG A 419 -18.92 -11.48 -9.62
C ARG A 419 -18.85 -11.82 -8.14
N TYR A 420 -17.83 -11.32 -7.45
CA TYR A 420 -17.71 -11.43 -5.99
C TYR A 420 -18.94 -10.83 -5.30
N LEU A 421 -19.37 -9.63 -5.72
CA LEU A 421 -20.54 -8.97 -5.14
C LEU A 421 -21.84 -9.76 -5.41
N ILE A 422 -22.00 -10.30 -6.62
CA ILE A 422 -23.15 -11.15 -6.97
C ILE A 422 -23.17 -12.44 -6.13
N GLU A 423 -22.02 -13.09 -5.97
CA GLU A 423 -21.90 -14.28 -5.13
C GLU A 423 -22.27 -13.98 -3.67
N LYS A 424 -21.73 -12.88 -3.09
CA LYS A 424 -22.08 -12.47 -1.71
C LYS A 424 -23.55 -12.10 -1.57
N TYR A 425 -24.15 -11.52 -2.59
CA TYR A 425 -25.58 -11.27 -2.63
C TYR A 425 -26.37 -12.59 -2.63
N HIS A 426 -25.98 -13.57 -3.44
CA HIS A 426 -26.61 -14.89 -3.45
C HIS A 426 -26.46 -15.62 -2.11
N ASP A 427 -25.28 -15.58 -1.49
CA ASP A 427 -25.04 -16.11 -0.14
C ASP A 427 -26.01 -15.48 0.87
N ALA A 428 -26.12 -14.16 0.87
CA ALA A 428 -27.02 -13.43 1.76
C ALA A 428 -28.50 -13.80 1.53
N MET A 429 -28.93 -13.91 0.27
CA MET A 429 -30.31 -14.32 -0.07
C MET A 429 -30.60 -15.77 0.31
N ALA A 430 -29.62 -16.68 0.19
CA ALA A 430 -29.75 -18.07 0.63
C ALA A 430 -29.96 -18.15 2.16
N ILE A 431 -29.20 -17.37 2.92
CA ILE A 431 -29.39 -17.22 4.37
C ILE A 431 -30.80 -16.69 4.66
N CYS A 432 -31.22 -15.60 4.01
CA CYS A 432 -32.54 -15.01 4.23
C CYS A 432 -33.68 -16.01 3.91
N ARG A 433 -33.51 -16.85 2.89
CA ARG A 433 -34.50 -17.87 2.53
C ARG A 433 -34.63 -18.96 3.60
N GLN A 434 -33.51 -19.39 4.18
CA GLN A 434 -33.51 -20.46 5.18
C GLN A 434 -33.95 -19.97 6.57
N PHE A 435 -33.63 -18.71 6.88
CA PHE A 435 -33.63 -18.21 8.24
C PHE A 435 -34.50 -16.97 8.46
N GLY A 436 -35.12 -16.45 7.41
CA GLY A 436 -35.95 -15.25 7.45
C GLY A 436 -35.14 -13.96 7.22
N ASN A 437 -35.86 -12.84 7.17
CA ASN A 437 -35.25 -11.53 6.95
C ASN A 437 -34.40 -11.08 8.15
N PRO A 438 -33.34 -10.28 7.93
CA PRO A 438 -32.53 -9.74 9.02
C PRO A 438 -33.30 -8.67 9.82
N ASP A 439 -33.22 -8.73 11.15
CA ASP A 439 -33.88 -7.78 12.05
C ASP A 439 -33.02 -6.55 12.37
N LEU A 440 -31.70 -6.71 12.33
CA LEU A 440 -30.74 -5.68 12.72
C LEU A 440 -29.71 -5.43 11.61
N PHE A 441 -29.44 -4.15 11.37
CA PHE A 441 -28.32 -3.68 10.56
C PHE A 441 -27.31 -3.00 11.48
N ILE A 442 -26.19 -3.66 11.74
CA ILE A 442 -25.14 -3.15 12.65
C ILE A 442 -23.98 -2.60 11.84
N THR A 443 -23.63 -1.34 12.12
CA THR A 443 -22.43 -0.69 11.60
C THR A 443 -21.49 -0.36 12.73
N MET A 444 -20.19 -0.67 12.57
CA MET A 444 -19.14 -0.22 13.48
C MET A 444 -18.32 0.89 12.82
N THR A 445 -18.14 2.00 13.51
CA THR A 445 -17.33 3.13 13.07
C THR A 445 -16.04 3.22 13.86
N ALA A 446 -14.93 3.49 13.19
CA ALA A 446 -13.65 3.73 13.86
C ALA A 446 -13.72 4.98 14.75
N ASN A 447 -13.13 4.92 15.94
CA ASN A 447 -13.05 6.06 16.84
C ASN A 447 -11.58 6.46 17.02
N PRO A 448 -11.16 7.66 16.57
CA PRO A 448 -9.78 8.12 16.72
C PRO A 448 -9.38 8.36 18.19
N ASN A 449 -10.35 8.38 19.11
CA ASN A 449 -10.12 8.59 20.54
C ASN A 449 -9.86 7.30 21.33
N TRP A 450 -9.81 6.13 20.70
CA TRP A 450 -9.50 4.88 21.40
C TRP A 450 -8.15 4.97 22.13
N LYS A 451 -8.09 4.41 23.34
CA LYS A 451 -6.89 4.46 24.21
C LYS A 451 -5.68 3.88 23.50
N GLU A 452 -5.84 2.79 22.75
CA GLU A 452 -4.76 2.10 22.05
C GLU A 452 -4.08 3.01 21.02
N ILE A 453 -4.86 3.86 20.34
CA ILE A 453 -4.34 4.83 19.38
C ILE A 453 -3.59 5.94 20.13
N LYS A 454 -4.22 6.54 21.16
CA LYS A 454 -3.62 7.63 21.93
C LYS A 454 -2.32 7.21 22.62
N ASP A 455 -2.30 6.04 23.24
CA ASP A 455 -1.15 5.49 23.94
C ASP A 455 0.01 5.23 22.97
N HIS A 456 -0.28 4.66 21.80
CA HIS A 456 0.74 4.42 20.77
C HIS A 456 1.33 5.73 20.23
N LEU A 457 0.49 6.73 19.93
CA LEU A 457 0.94 8.03 19.43
C LEU A 457 1.75 8.79 20.49
N ALA A 458 1.33 8.75 21.76
CA ALA A 458 2.03 9.38 22.86
C ALA A 458 3.41 8.74 23.11
N ALA A 459 3.52 7.41 23.02
CA ALA A 459 4.77 6.70 23.28
C ALA A 459 5.75 6.72 22.09
N TYR A 460 5.24 6.62 20.85
CA TYR A 460 6.07 6.34 19.67
C TYR A 460 5.96 7.40 18.56
N GLY A 461 5.22 8.48 18.82
CA GLY A 461 5.12 9.64 17.96
C GLY A 461 3.94 9.61 16.98
N GLY A 462 3.54 10.82 16.58
CA GLY A 462 2.40 11.11 15.73
C GLY A 462 1.51 12.15 16.43
N ASP A 463 1.27 13.28 15.78
CA ASP A 463 0.51 14.38 16.39
C ASP A 463 -1.00 14.15 16.34
N SER A 464 -1.45 13.43 15.31
CA SER A 464 -2.85 13.14 15.06
C SER A 464 -3.05 11.67 14.72
N PRO A 465 -4.16 11.04 15.15
CA PRO A 465 -4.59 9.73 14.64
C PRO A 465 -4.60 9.68 13.12
N ASN A 466 -5.02 10.78 12.48
CA ASN A 466 -5.06 10.88 11.04
C ASN A 466 -3.66 10.84 10.38
N ASP A 467 -2.55 11.07 11.09
CA ASP A 467 -1.21 10.93 10.51
C ASP A 467 -0.75 9.47 10.44
N ARG A 468 -1.41 8.58 11.19
CA ARG A 468 -1.10 7.15 11.34
C ARG A 468 -2.31 6.28 11.01
N PRO A 469 -2.79 6.32 9.76
CA PRO A 469 -3.98 5.56 9.37
C PRO A 469 -3.75 4.04 9.48
N ASP A 470 -2.50 3.57 9.45
CA ASP A 470 -2.12 2.18 9.72
C ASP A 470 -2.50 1.73 11.14
N ILE A 471 -2.30 2.60 12.14
CA ILE A 471 -2.64 2.35 13.54
C ILE A 471 -4.16 2.36 13.73
N GLU A 472 -4.85 3.33 13.14
CA GLU A 472 -6.32 3.40 13.19
C GLU A 472 -6.96 2.13 12.61
N CYS A 473 -6.43 1.63 11.48
CA CYS A 473 -6.89 0.39 10.86
C CYS A 473 -6.68 -0.84 11.75
N ARG A 474 -5.49 -0.95 12.36
CA ARG A 474 -5.15 -2.06 13.24
C ARG A 474 -6.06 -2.09 14.47
N VAL A 475 -6.24 -0.95 15.13
CA VAL A 475 -7.15 -0.85 16.28
C VAL A 475 -8.59 -1.11 15.88
N PHE A 476 -9.05 -0.58 14.75
CA PHE A 476 -10.38 -0.89 14.22
C PHE A 476 -10.58 -2.39 14.02
N LYS A 477 -9.61 -3.08 13.41
CA LYS A 477 -9.67 -4.52 13.24
C LYS A 477 -9.74 -5.26 14.58
N MET A 478 -8.90 -4.90 15.55
CA MET A 478 -8.92 -5.53 16.87
C MET A 478 -10.28 -5.36 17.57
N LYS A 479 -10.88 -4.16 17.49
CA LYS A 479 -12.22 -3.89 18.05
C LYS A 479 -13.31 -4.63 17.30
N LEU A 480 -13.18 -4.77 15.98
CA LEU A 480 -14.12 -5.53 15.16
C LEU A 480 -14.08 -7.02 15.51
N ASP A 481 -12.89 -7.58 15.66
CA ASP A 481 -12.72 -8.98 16.04
C ASP A 481 -13.25 -9.25 17.45
N GLN A 482 -13.02 -8.32 18.39
CA GLN A 482 -13.61 -8.38 19.72
C GLN A 482 -15.14 -8.37 19.66
N LEU A 483 -15.74 -7.46 18.88
CA LEU A 483 -17.20 -7.40 18.70
C LEU A 483 -17.75 -8.70 18.12
N LEU A 484 -17.10 -9.26 17.10
CA LEU A 484 -17.49 -10.53 16.49
C LEU A 484 -17.37 -11.69 17.47
N ASP A 485 -16.34 -11.70 18.33
CA ASP A 485 -16.16 -12.70 19.38
C ASP A 485 -17.22 -12.58 20.49
N ASP A 486 -17.62 -11.37 20.86
CA ASP A 486 -18.67 -11.14 21.85
C ASP A 486 -20.05 -11.58 21.32
N PHE A 487 -20.31 -11.36 20.03
CA PHE A 487 -21.47 -11.95 19.36
C PHE A 487 -21.40 -13.47 19.39
N LYS A 488 -20.22 -14.05 19.13
CA LYS A 488 -20.01 -15.51 19.11
C LYS A 488 -20.18 -16.19 20.46
N LYS A 489 -19.71 -15.55 21.53
CA LYS A 489 -19.77 -16.08 22.91
C LYS A 489 -21.14 -15.92 23.56
N GLY A 490 -22.07 -15.23 22.90
CA GLY A 490 -23.41 -14.99 23.41
C GLY A 490 -23.45 -13.98 24.55
N THR A 491 -22.49 -13.06 24.61
CA THR A 491 -22.41 -12.04 25.67
C THR A 491 -23.59 -11.07 25.60
N PHE A 492 -24.04 -10.75 24.39
CA PHE A 492 -25.16 -9.83 24.12
C PHE A 492 -26.41 -10.52 23.61
N PHE A 493 -26.26 -11.72 23.05
CA PHE A 493 -27.34 -12.46 22.42
C PHE A 493 -27.32 -13.90 22.91
N ALA A 494 -28.48 -14.55 23.05
CA ALA A 494 -28.52 -15.96 23.50
C ALA A 494 -27.68 -16.88 22.57
N PRO A 495 -27.13 -17.99 23.10
CA PRO A 495 -26.34 -18.93 22.32
C PRO A 495 -27.10 -19.38 21.08
N TYR A 496 -26.39 -19.42 19.96
CA TYR A 496 -27.02 -19.53 18.67
C TYR A 496 -26.60 -20.70 17.83
N THR A 497 -27.50 -21.10 16.94
CA THR A 497 -27.25 -22.10 15.93
C THR A 497 -26.54 -21.45 14.75
N ALA A 498 -25.21 -21.54 14.71
CA ALA A 498 -24.44 -21.16 13.54
C ALA A 498 -24.83 -22.10 12.38
N GLY A 499 -25.47 -21.57 11.34
CA GLY A 499 -25.61 -22.29 10.09
C GLY A 499 -24.22 -22.46 9.48
N ILE A 500 -23.69 -23.69 9.46
CA ILE A 500 -22.50 -24.00 8.66
C ILE A 500 -22.97 -23.94 7.21
N LEU A 501 -22.77 -22.81 6.54
CA LEU A 501 -22.74 -22.78 5.09
C LEU A 501 -21.47 -23.54 4.68
N PHE A 502 -21.68 -24.73 4.14
CA PHE A 502 -20.72 -25.72 3.71
C PHE A 502 -19.33 -25.14 3.38
N ASN A 503 -18.31 -25.64 4.09
CA ASN A 503 -16.94 -25.68 3.59
C ASN A 503 -16.95 -26.46 2.27
N TRP A 504 -17.10 -25.77 1.15
CA TRP A 504 -16.60 -26.30 -0.11
C TRP A 504 -15.07 -26.26 0.00
N LYS A 505 -14.48 -27.41 0.33
CA LYS A 505 -13.13 -27.70 -0.11
C LYS A 505 -13.13 -27.53 -1.62
N ILE A 506 -12.46 -26.48 -2.09
CA ILE A 506 -11.86 -26.46 -3.42
C ILE A 506 -10.45 -27.02 -3.24
#